data_AF-A0A3M1WPN2-F1
#
_entry.id   AF-A0A3M1WPN2-F1
#
_cell.length_a   1.000
_cell.length_b   1.000
_cell.length_c   1.000
_cell.angle_alpha   90.00
_cell.angle_beta   90.00
_cell.angle_gamma   90.00
#
_symmetry.space_group_name_H-M   'P 1'
#
loop_
_entity.id
_entity.type
_entity.pdbx_description
1 polymer ?
#
loop_
_entity_poly.entity_id
_entity_poly.type
_entity_poly.pdbx_seq_one_letter_code
_entity_poly.pdbx_strand_id
1 'polypeptide(L)'
;PIYTPSTKAEVGDHDINIDYAETERLLGADIAAQVRDISLQLYREAAEYARARGIIIADTKFEFGLDEAGRVVLIDEVLTPDSSRFWPAEAYRPGISPPSFDKQYVRDWLETLDWDKTPPGPELPPEVVTRTAEKYREALERLTG
;
A
#
# COMPACT_ATOMS: atom_id res chain seq x y z
N PRO A 1 13.52 -2.86 5.06
CA PRO A 1 12.24 -3.46 4.61
C PRO A 1 12.31 -4.97 4.71
N ILE A 2 11.14 -5.60 4.82
CA ILE A 2 10.97 -7.05 4.79
C ILE A 2 9.95 -7.39 3.70
N TYR A 3 10.05 -8.58 3.14
CA TYR A 3 9.10 -9.09 2.16
C TYR A 3 8.00 -9.86 2.90
N THR A 4 6.76 -9.39 2.78
CA THR A 4 5.58 -9.96 3.44
C THR A 4 4.50 -10.24 2.39
N PRO A 5 4.58 -11.40 1.71
CA PRO A 5 3.65 -11.75 0.64
C PRO A 5 2.26 -12.11 1.17
N SER A 6 1.26 -11.88 0.34
CA SER A 6 -0.08 -12.43 0.52
C SER A 6 -0.57 -13.11 -0.76
N THR A 7 -1.48 -14.06 -0.61
CA THR A 7 -2.24 -14.58 -1.76
C THR A 7 -3.17 -13.50 -2.31
N LYS A 8 -3.53 -13.61 -3.58
CA LYS A 8 -4.61 -12.84 -4.19
C LYS A 8 -5.88 -13.69 -4.13
N ALA A 9 -6.80 -13.35 -3.25
CA ALA A 9 -8.03 -14.11 -3.09
C ALA A 9 -9.02 -13.87 -4.27
N GLU A 10 -9.94 -14.80 -4.51
CA GLU A 10 -11.05 -14.55 -5.42
C GLU A 10 -12.01 -13.48 -4.87
N VAL A 11 -12.83 -12.90 -5.74
CA VAL A 11 -13.75 -11.81 -5.39
C VAL A 11 -14.70 -12.26 -4.27
N GLY A 12 -14.52 -11.70 -3.08
CA GLY A 12 -15.35 -11.98 -1.89
C GLY A 12 -14.57 -12.51 -0.69
N ASP A 13 -13.33 -12.97 -0.90
CA ASP A 13 -12.45 -13.47 0.16
C ASP A 13 -11.31 -12.48 0.47
N HIS A 14 -10.65 -12.67 1.63
CA HIS A 14 -9.52 -11.86 2.06
C HIS A 14 -8.18 -12.47 1.66
N ASP A 15 -7.26 -11.62 1.21
CA ASP A 15 -5.86 -11.98 1.00
C ASP A 15 -5.25 -12.55 2.29
N ILE A 16 -4.51 -13.66 2.14
CA ILE A 16 -3.92 -14.38 3.27
C ILE A 16 -2.41 -14.15 3.24
N ASN A 17 -1.85 -13.66 4.34
CA ASN A 17 -0.40 -13.56 4.50
C ASN A 17 0.23 -14.96 4.44
N ILE A 18 1.23 -15.11 3.61
CA ILE A 18 2.00 -16.35 3.44
C ILE A 18 3.47 -16.10 3.75
N ASP A 19 4.23 -17.18 3.90
CA ASP A 19 5.68 -17.08 3.99
C ASP A 19 6.34 -17.17 2.60
N TYR A 20 7.66 -17.00 2.57
CA TYR A 20 8.42 -17.06 1.33
C TYR A 20 8.46 -18.48 0.73
N ALA A 21 8.43 -19.53 1.57
CA ALA A 21 8.42 -20.92 1.09
C ALA A 21 7.14 -21.22 0.30
N GLU A 22 6.01 -20.70 0.76
CA GLU A 22 4.74 -20.80 0.04
C GLU A 22 4.77 -19.99 -1.26
N THR A 23 5.44 -18.84 -1.29
CA THR A 23 5.68 -18.08 -2.52
C THR A 23 6.47 -18.91 -3.55
N GLU A 24 7.54 -19.58 -3.12
CA GLU A 24 8.33 -20.47 -3.97
C GLU A 24 7.51 -21.67 -4.46
N ARG A 25 6.63 -22.21 -3.62
CA ARG A 25 5.73 -23.31 -4.00
C ARG A 25 4.74 -22.89 -5.09
N LEU A 26 4.24 -21.65 -5.03
CA LEU A 26 3.24 -21.12 -5.96
C LEU A 26 3.86 -20.66 -7.28
N LEU A 27 5.02 -19.99 -7.24
CA LEU A 27 5.61 -19.31 -8.40
C LEU A 27 6.83 -20.04 -8.99
N GLY A 28 7.41 -20.99 -8.26
CA GLY A 28 8.74 -21.53 -8.52
C GLY A 28 9.84 -20.64 -7.95
N ALA A 29 10.98 -21.26 -7.57
CA ALA A 29 12.07 -20.59 -6.86
C ALA A 29 12.63 -19.37 -7.62
N ASP A 30 12.81 -19.48 -8.93
CA ASP A 30 13.44 -18.42 -9.75
C ASP A 30 12.55 -17.16 -9.86
N ILE A 31 11.24 -17.34 -10.04
CA ILE A 31 10.29 -16.22 -10.12
C ILE A 31 10.05 -15.62 -8.73
N ALA A 32 9.91 -16.46 -7.70
CA ALA A 32 9.75 -16.00 -6.33
C ALA A 32 10.93 -15.12 -5.86
N ALA A 33 12.16 -15.54 -6.18
CA ALA A 33 13.36 -14.75 -5.89
C ALA A 33 13.34 -13.40 -6.61
N GLN A 34 13.01 -13.37 -7.91
CA GLN A 34 12.91 -12.13 -8.68
C GLN A 34 11.86 -11.17 -8.10
N VAL A 35 10.65 -11.65 -7.80
CA VAL A 35 9.57 -10.84 -7.22
C VAL A 35 9.98 -10.26 -5.87
N ARG A 36 10.58 -11.07 -4.99
CA ARG A 36 11.09 -10.60 -3.69
C ARG A 36 12.17 -9.54 -3.85
N ASP A 37 13.15 -9.79 -4.70
CA ASP A 37 14.32 -8.93 -4.80
C ASP A 37 13.96 -7.60 -5.48
N ILE A 38 13.15 -7.64 -6.54
CA ILE A 38 12.64 -6.43 -7.22
C ILE A 38 11.72 -5.62 -6.30
N SER A 39 10.77 -6.24 -5.59
CA SER A 39 9.87 -5.51 -4.67
C SER A 39 10.64 -4.81 -3.55
N LEU A 40 11.64 -5.47 -2.97
CA LEU A 40 12.50 -4.87 -1.94
C LEU A 40 13.37 -3.74 -2.50
N GLN A 41 13.86 -3.87 -3.73
CA GLN A 41 14.62 -2.81 -4.39
C GLN A 41 13.74 -1.58 -4.64
N LEU A 42 12.59 -1.76 -5.31
CA LEU A 42 11.65 -0.70 -5.61
C LEU A 42 11.20 0.04 -4.35
N TYR A 43 10.85 -0.69 -3.28
CA TYR A 43 10.50 -0.07 -2.01
C TYR A 43 11.64 0.78 -1.44
N ARG A 44 12.88 0.29 -1.44
CA ARG A 44 14.02 1.03 -0.87
C ARG A 44 14.23 2.36 -1.60
N GLU A 45 14.26 2.32 -2.93
CA GLU A 45 14.45 3.50 -3.76
C GLU A 45 13.32 4.52 -3.56
N ALA A 46 12.07 4.06 -3.58
CA ALA A 46 10.91 4.91 -3.36
C ALA A 46 10.86 5.51 -1.95
N ALA A 47 11.14 4.72 -0.92
CA ALA A 47 11.14 5.17 0.46
C ALA A 47 12.24 6.22 0.71
N GLU A 48 13.42 6.05 0.11
CA GLU A 48 14.48 7.05 0.18
C GLU A 48 14.07 8.36 -0.50
N TYR A 49 13.52 8.26 -1.72
CA TYR A 49 13.04 9.40 -2.48
C TYR A 49 11.94 10.20 -1.75
N ALA A 50 10.95 9.49 -1.20
CA ALA A 50 9.83 10.08 -0.48
C ALA A 50 10.28 10.70 0.85
N ARG A 51 11.24 10.07 1.55
CA ARG A 51 11.76 10.58 2.82
C ARG A 51 12.45 11.93 2.66
N ALA A 52 13.18 12.14 1.56
CA ALA A 52 13.75 13.45 1.23
C ALA A 52 12.70 14.55 1.04
N ARG A 53 11.43 14.17 0.81
CA ARG A 53 10.27 15.05 0.63
C ARG A 53 9.32 15.05 1.84
N GLY A 54 9.81 14.58 2.98
CA GLY A 54 9.05 14.60 4.24
C GLY A 54 7.93 13.55 4.32
N ILE A 55 7.98 12.49 3.50
CA ILE A 55 7.01 11.39 3.53
C ILE A 55 7.72 10.08 3.89
N ILE A 56 7.16 9.34 4.83
CA ILE A 56 7.53 7.96 5.14
C ILE A 56 6.55 7.04 4.41
N ILE A 57 7.08 6.12 3.62
CA ILE A 57 6.31 5.00 3.07
C ILE A 57 6.42 3.84 4.05
N ALA A 58 5.39 3.61 4.85
CA ALA A 58 5.42 2.58 5.89
C ALA A 58 5.42 1.17 5.29
N ASP A 59 4.56 0.98 4.29
CA ASP A 59 4.43 -0.24 3.49
C ASP A 59 3.80 0.09 2.13
N THR A 60 3.87 -0.86 1.20
CA THR A 60 3.28 -0.78 -0.14
C THR A 60 2.99 -2.18 -0.67
N LYS A 61 1.99 -2.29 -1.55
CA LYS A 61 1.66 -3.50 -2.30
C LYS A 61 2.09 -3.31 -3.76
N PHE A 62 2.90 -4.23 -4.27
CA PHE A 62 3.21 -4.34 -5.70
C PHE A 62 2.52 -5.57 -6.29
N GLU A 63 2.06 -5.47 -7.53
CA GLU A 63 1.65 -6.63 -8.31
C GLU A 63 2.64 -6.88 -9.44
N PHE A 64 2.90 -8.15 -9.71
CA PHE A 64 3.77 -8.59 -10.79
C PHE A 64 3.02 -9.57 -11.68
N GLY A 65 3.22 -9.45 -12.99
CA GLY A 65 2.80 -10.41 -13.99
C GLY A 65 4.00 -11.05 -14.68
N LEU A 66 3.70 -12.00 -15.56
CA LEU A 66 4.65 -12.52 -16.53
C LEU A 66 4.23 -12.06 -17.93
N ASP A 67 5.20 -11.61 -18.72
CA ASP A 67 4.96 -11.33 -20.14
C ASP A 67 4.98 -12.61 -21.00
N GLU A 68 4.76 -12.47 -22.31
CA GLU A 68 4.75 -13.60 -23.25
C GLU A 68 6.07 -14.40 -23.30
N ALA A 69 7.18 -13.79 -22.87
CA ALA A 69 8.50 -14.42 -22.80
C ALA A 69 8.80 -15.01 -21.41
N GLY A 70 7.84 -14.96 -20.48
CA GLY A 70 8.00 -15.42 -19.10
C GLY A 70 8.83 -14.49 -18.21
N ARG A 71 9.00 -13.21 -18.59
CA ARG A 71 9.73 -12.23 -17.79
C ARG A 71 8.82 -11.58 -16.76
N VAL A 72 9.34 -11.38 -15.55
CA VAL A 72 8.65 -10.64 -14.48
C VAL A 72 8.47 -9.19 -14.89
N VAL A 73 7.22 -8.71 -14.88
CA VAL A 73 6.84 -7.33 -15.19
C VAL A 73 6.05 -6.76 -14.02
N LEU A 74 6.41 -5.53 -13.62
CA LEU A 74 5.62 -4.77 -12.66
C LEU A 74 4.33 -4.29 -13.35
N ILE A 75 3.19 -4.50 -12.69
CA ILE A 75 1.87 -4.14 -13.18
C ILE A 75 1.09 -3.38 -12.09
N ASP A 76 -0.19 -3.14 -12.34
CA ASP A 76 -1.10 -2.41 -11.43
C ASP A 76 -0.62 -0.97 -11.13
N GLU A 77 -1.30 -0.30 -10.22
CA GLU A 77 -0.80 0.95 -9.64
C GLU A 77 0.40 0.71 -8.71
N VAL A 78 1.30 1.70 -8.64
CA VAL A 78 2.58 1.57 -7.95
C VAL A 78 2.77 2.80 -7.07
N LEU A 79 2.98 2.58 -5.76
CA LEU A 79 3.31 3.65 -4.80
C LEU A 79 2.29 4.80 -4.81
N THR A 80 1.01 4.45 -4.81
CA THR A 80 -0.09 5.41 -4.66
C THR A 80 -0.57 5.41 -3.20
N PRO A 81 -1.31 6.43 -2.74
CA PRO A 81 -1.97 6.39 -1.43
C PRO A 81 -3.04 5.29 -1.32
N ASP A 82 -3.39 4.63 -2.42
CA ASP A 82 -4.33 3.50 -2.41
C ASP A 82 -3.64 2.17 -2.11
N SER A 83 -2.43 2.00 -2.64
CA SER A 83 -1.60 0.80 -2.50
C SER A 83 -0.53 0.90 -1.41
N SER A 84 -0.37 2.07 -0.79
CA SER A 84 0.71 2.35 0.16
C SER A 84 0.24 3.18 1.36
N ARG A 85 0.92 3.00 2.49
CA ARG A 85 0.73 3.85 3.68
C ARG A 85 1.73 5.00 3.71
N PHE A 86 1.25 6.23 3.62
CA PHE A 86 2.05 7.46 3.56
C PHE A 86 1.88 8.31 4.81
N TRP A 87 2.97 8.47 5.55
CA TRP A 87 2.99 9.25 6.79
C TRP A 87 3.84 10.51 6.66
N PRO A 88 3.44 11.65 7.26
CA PRO A 88 4.31 12.81 7.39
C PRO A 88 5.48 12.48 8.31
N ALA A 89 6.70 12.63 7.79
CA ALA A 89 7.92 12.29 8.52
C ALA A 89 8.08 13.08 9.83
N GLU A 90 7.61 14.34 9.86
CA GLU A 90 7.67 15.22 11.03
C GLU A 90 6.70 14.83 12.15
N ALA A 91 5.60 14.15 11.81
CA ALA A 91 4.56 13.76 12.75
C ALA A 91 4.75 12.35 13.31
N TYR A 92 5.52 11.50 12.63
CA TYR A 92 5.71 10.10 13.00
C TYR A 92 6.57 9.94 14.26
N ARG A 93 6.12 9.06 15.18
CA ARG A 93 6.89 8.56 16.32
C ARG A 93 6.56 7.08 16.56
N PRO A 94 7.49 6.25 17.07
CA PRO A 94 7.15 4.90 17.48
C PRO A 94 6.02 4.89 18.53
N GLY A 95 5.06 3.97 18.36
CA GLY A 95 3.94 3.79 19.28
C GLY A 95 2.70 4.65 19.02
N ILE A 96 2.65 5.42 17.92
CA ILE A 96 1.45 6.17 17.51
C ILE A 96 0.93 5.69 16.15
N SER A 97 -0.36 5.91 15.88
CA SER A 97 -0.90 5.94 14.52
C SER A 97 -0.82 7.39 14.02
N PRO A 98 0.12 7.75 13.12
CA PRO A 98 0.27 9.12 12.68
C PRO A 98 -0.90 9.53 11.77
N PRO A 99 -1.15 10.84 11.60
CA PRO A 99 -2.01 11.32 10.52
C PRO A 99 -1.52 10.77 9.18
N SER A 100 -2.44 10.33 8.32
CA SER A 100 -2.08 9.68 7.05
C SER A 100 -2.44 10.54 5.85
N PHE A 101 -1.68 10.38 4.75
CA PHE A 101 -2.00 11.00 3.46
C PHE A 101 -2.89 10.12 2.56
N ASP A 102 -3.37 9.00 3.08
CA ASP A 102 -4.00 7.92 2.33
C ASP A 102 -5.40 7.57 2.86
N LYS A 103 -5.93 6.42 2.40
CA LYS A 103 -7.21 5.83 2.82
C LYS A 103 -7.41 5.73 4.33
N GLN A 104 -6.36 5.81 5.14
CA GLN A 104 -6.49 5.75 6.58
C GLN A 104 -7.38 6.86 7.14
N TYR A 105 -7.45 8.04 6.52
CA TYR A 105 -8.37 9.10 6.97
C TYR A 105 -9.85 8.66 6.91
N VAL A 106 -10.25 8.01 5.81
CA VAL A 106 -11.61 7.47 5.66
C VAL A 106 -11.82 6.30 6.63
N ARG A 107 -10.82 5.43 6.80
CA ARG A 107 -10.90 4.31 7.76
C ARG A 107 -11.09 4.82 9.18
N ASP A 108 -10.28 5.78 9.62
CA ASP A 108 -10.37 6.37 10.95
C ASP A 108 -11.74 7.01 11.20
N TRP A 109 -12.31 7.67 10.18
CA TRP A 109 -13.69 8.17 10.28
C TRP A 109 -14.73 7.05 10.40
N LEU A 110 -14.60 5.97 9.61
CA LEU A 110 -15.51 4.82 9.68
C LEU A 110 -15.47 4.14 11.07
N GLU A 111 -14.31 4.08 11.72
CA GLU A 111 -14.19 3.53 13.08
C GLU A 111 -14.87 4.41 14.16
N THR A 112 -15.30 5.63 13.84
CA THR A 112 -16.09 6.48 14.76
C THR A 112 -17.58 6.15 14.76
N LEU A 113 -18.04 5.33 13.80
CA LEU A 113 -19.44 4.97 13.63
C LEU A 113 -19.75 3.65 14.33
N ASP A 114 -21.02 3.46 14.70
CA ASP A 114 -21.55 2.17 15.18
C ASP A 114 -21.87 1.23 13.99
N TRP A 115 -21.00 1.23 12.98
CA TRP A 115 -21.15 0.41 11.78
C TRP A 115 -20.33 -0.88 11.94
N ASP A 116 -21.01 -2.02 11.81
CA ASP A 116 -20.44 -3.37 11.97
C ASP A 116 -19.62 -3.84 10.75
N LYS A 117 -19.34 -2.95 9.80
CA LYS A 117 -18.62 -3.22 8.55
C LYS A 117 -19.39 -4.12 7.57
N THR A 118 -20.70 -4.29 7.77
CA THR A 118 -21.57 -5.03 6.86
C THR A 118 -22.05 -4.13 5.71
N PRO A 119 -21.92 -4.54 4.43
CA PRO A 119 -22.46 -3.78 3.30
C PRO A 119 -24.00 -3.62 3.34
N PRO A 120 -24.56 -2.49 2.84
CA PRO A 120 -23.85 -1.34 2.26
C PRO A 120 -23.19 -0.46 3.33
N GLY A 121 -22.03 0.09 3.00
CA GLY A 121 -21.35 1.05 3.87
C GLY A 121 -22.07 2.40 3.95
N PRO A 122 -21.79 3.21 4.98
CA PRO A 122 -22.38 4.54 5.15
C PRO A 122 -21.93 5.50 4.05
N GLU A 123 -22.78 6.48 3.72
CA GLU A 123 -22.42 7.56 2.81
C GLU A 123 -21.41 8.50 3.50
N LEU A 124 -20.32 8.84 2.80
CA LEU A 124 -19.30 9.73 3.34
C LEU A 124 -19.79 11.19 3.34
N PRO A 125 -19.73 11.91 4.48
CA PRO A 125 -20.01 13.33 4.52
C PRO A 125 -19.10 14.13 3.56
N PRO A 126 -19.59 15.23 2.95
CA PRO A 126 -18.80 16.02 2.00
C PRO A 126 -17.44 16.51 2.54
N GLU A 127 -17.36 16.78 3.84
CA GLU A 127 -16.12 17.15 4.52
C GLU A 127 -15.08 16.02 4.52
N VAL A 128 -15.52 14.77 4.74
CA VAL A 128 -14.63 13.60 4.72
C VAL A 128 -14.08 13.38 3.32
N VAL A 129 -14.95 13.50 2.30
CA VAL A 129 -14.55 13.42 0.89
C VAL A 129 -13.53 14.51 0.54
N THR A 130 -13.82 15.76 0.91
CA THR A 130 -12.95 16.91 0.62
C THR A 130 -11.58 16.76 1.28
N ARG A 131 -11.55 16.40 2.57
CA ARG A 131 -10.30 16.18 3.32
C ARG A 131 -9.48 15.02 2.76
N THR A 132 -10.13 13.94 2.35
CA THR A 132 -9.45 12.81 1.69
C THR A 132 -8.79 13.29 0.40
N ALA A 133 -9.52 14.01 -0.45
CA ALA A 133 -8.96 14.54 -1.70
C ALA A 133 -7.81 15.53 -1.48
N GLU A 134 -7.89 16.39 -0.45
CA GLU A 134 -6.79 17.29 -0.06
C GLU A 134 -5.52 16.50 0.30
N LYS A 135 -5.65 15.41 1.06
CA LYS A 135 -4.53 14.57 1.47
C LYS A 135 -3.83 13.90 0.29
N TYR A 136 -4.58 13.42 -0.69
CA TYR A 136 -4.03 12.84 -1.91
C TYR A 136 -3.27 13.88 -2.74
N ARG A 137 -3.83 15.10 -2.87
CA ARG A 137 -3.15 16.20 -3.57
C ARG A 137 -1.86 16.61 -2.87
N GLU A 138 -1.90 16.70 -1.53
CA GLU A 138 -0.72 17.04 -0.72
C GLU A 138 0.40 16.01 -0.90
N ALA A 139 0.08 14.71 -0.90
CA ALA A 139 1.07 13.66 -1.18
C ALA A 139 1.62 13.77 -2.61
N LEU A 140 0.76 13.98 -3.61
CA LEU A 140 1.17 14.14 -5.00
C LEU A 140 2.14 15.32 -5.15
N GLU A 141 1.75 16.51 -4.70
CA GLU A 141 2.56 17.73 -4.78
C GLU A 141 3.93 17.55 -4.12
N ARG A 142 3.97 16.98 -2.90
CA ARG A 142 5.25 16.71 -2.22
C ARG A 142 6.14 15.74 -2.99
N LEU A 143 5.55 14.70 -3.56
CA LEU A 143 6.30 13.65 -4.26
C LEU A 143 6.79 14.10 -5.64
N THR A 144 6.02 14.92 -6.37
CA THR A 144 6.32 15.27 -7.76
C THR A 144 6.93 16.66 -7.96
N GLY A 145 6.74 17.58 -7.00
CA GLY A 145 7.14 18.99 -7.13
C GLY A 145 6.10 19.78 -7.89
#